data_AF-A0A5N7BLK6-F1
#
_entry.id   AF-A0A5N7BLK6-F1
#
_cell.length_a   1.000
_cell.length_b   1.000
_cell.length_c   1.000
_cell.angle_alpha   90.00
_cell.angle_beta   90.00
_cell.angle_gamma   90.00
#
_symmetry.space_group_name_H-M   'P 1'
#
loop_
_entity.id
_entity.type
_entity.pdbx_description
1 polymer ?
#
loop_
_entity_poly.entity_id
_entity_poly.type
_entity_poly.pdbx_seq_one_letter_code
_entity_poly.pdbx_strand_id
1 'polypeptide(L)'
;MCPKSEHVPYSTLRLGPNMTRLVRLLPPEKDGSRIECELFNYILPERSVRKHLYEALSYVWGSESKPCTIFLNGIAFPVTKNLYTALLHLRDPQLARTIWVDAICIDQDNDDEKSIQIPLMRAIYAQADRVIVWLGEAIEDGDNALKRIHRLAEDQSLQDKSLLAQSHKTSDDACLKLLQREWFQRIWVLQEVGVARYISIICGSVQINGHVFCEGLSILGYSLDLPRTIRPVVHLIKGALFRPSYEIDSCGTLAIGELLDMYRNHHATILHDKVYALLGLSAEDADKTDLKPNYRLQWNDVFKKVAMHVFPGAYSVETWLEIPVAVIEGRGWVLGYVDSVEENTFKYGYQQININYNNTAQLLGCQNKWGTQWTLQVYAESIQKGNIICLLQGAPSPIIIELCNDHFTVIISTVTLQSGGNIKIPDMESINDIYMTWEISLADKESNSGLRDQRELTFVAPHYQENISLIIRDIIIQMLENKDPKDQIGYLLRCCGKSLAISEDVVKAAAANTGIGIWGGYMIMQLLHKHCGKSLPISEDVVKAAVANNRSGHEIMQLLCRHYKKSLLISEDVVKAAAANTEHGLYLMELLREYYGKSLPISEDVVKAAAANTEHGPKIMQLLREHCGKSLPI
;
A
#
# COMPACT_ATOMS: atom_id res chain seq x y z
N MET A 1 17.06 -40.45 -26.88
CA MET A 1 17.91 -39.40 -26.27
C MET A 1 18.79 -38.83 -27.36
N CYS A 2 18.42 -37.68 -27.93
CA CYS A 2 19.31 -36.92 -28.79
C CYS A 2 20.26 -36.09 -27.89
N PRO A 3 21.55 -35.94 -28.22
CA PRO A 3 22.45 -35.11 -27.43
C PRO A 3 21.98 -33.65 -27.51
N LYS A 4 21.88 -32.96 -26.36
CA LYS A 4 21.74 -31.50 -26.31
C LYS A 4 22.91 -30.90 -27.09
N SER A 5 22.63 -30.08 -28.10
CA SER A 5 23.66 -29.37 -28.86
C SER A 5 24.47 -28.50 -27.90
N GLU A 6 25.78 -28.69 -27.82
CA GLU A 6 26.65 -27.72 -27.13
C GLU A 6 26.48 -26.37 -27.81
N HIS A 7 26.00 -25.36 -27.07
CA HIS A 7 25.92 -23.99 -27.59
C HIS A 7 27.35 -23.47 -27.75
N VAL A 8 27.83 -23.49 -29.01
CA VAL A 8 29.21 -23.20 -29.40
C VAL A 8 29.81 -21.93 -28.76
N PRO A 9 29.12 -20.77 -28.65
CA PRO A 9 29.73 -19.56 -28.05
C PRO A 9 29.99 -19.66 -26.53
N TYR A 10 29.29 -20.55 -25.81
CA TYR A 10 29.40 -20.68 -24.35
C TYR A 10 30.30 -21.84 -23.92
N SER A 11 30.42 -22.87 -24.77
CA SER A 11 31.17 -24.10 -24.49
C SER A 11 32.63 -23.87 -24.04
N THR A 12 33.27 -22.82 -24.56
CA THR A 12 34.66 -22.43 -24.25
C THR A 12 34.79 -21.44 -23.09
N LEU A 13 33.65 -20.94 -22.56
CA LEU A 13 33.56 -19.88 -21.56
C LEU A 13 32.78 -20.38 -20.33
N ARG A 14 33.23 -21.50 -19.76
CA ARG A 14 32.65 -22.01 -18.50
C ARG A 14 32.91 -21.02 -17.37
N LEU A 15 31.89 -20.77 -16.56
CA LEU A 15 31.94 -19.81 -15.46
C LEU A 15 32.31 -20.52 -14.16
N GLY A 16 33.27 -19.94 -13.43
CA GLY A 16 33.52 -20.27 -12.04
C GLY A 16 32.60 -19.50 -11.09
N PRO A 17 32.73 -19.70 -9.76
CA PRO A 17 32.03 -18.87 -8.78
C PRO A 17 32.42 -17.40 -8.95
N ASN A 18 31.46 -16.49 -8.79
CA ASN A 18 31.63 -15.03 -8.93
C ASN A 18 32.17 -14.59 -10.31
N MET A 19 31.89 -15.35 -11.36
CA MET A 19 32.20 -14.96 -12.73
C MET A 19 30.93 -14.70 -13.53
N THR A 20 31.02 -13.73 -14.44
CA THR A 20 30.03 -13.48 -15.51
C THR A 20 30.76 -13.41 -16.84
N ARG A 21 30.04 -13.32 -17.96
CA ARG A 21 30.62 -12.90 -19.24
C ARG A 21 30.37 -11.42 -19.47
N LEU A 22 31.20 -10.80 -20.30
CA LEU A 22 31.01 -9.44 -20.82
C LEU A 22 31.10 -9.46 -22.34
N VAL A 23 30.41 -8.52 -22.98
CA VAL A 23 30.42 -8.32 -24.43
C VAL A 23 31.26 -7.10 -24.75
N ARG A 24 32.28 -7.25 -25.59
CA ARG A 24 32.97 -6.13 -26.23
C ARG A 24 32.32 -5.85 -27.58
N LEU A 25 31.52 -4.80 -27.65
CA LEU A 25 30.90 -4.30 -28.88
C LEU A 25 31.96 -3.56 -29.70
N LEU A 26 32.27 -4.07 -30.89
CA LEU A 26 33.31 -3.53 -31.76
C LEU A 26 32.78 -2.37 -32.62
N PRO A 27 33.65 -1.40 -32.98
CA PRO A 27 33.27 -0.35 -33.92
C PRO A 27 32.90 -0.94 -35.30
N PRO A 28 32.11 -0.22 -36.10
CA PRO A 28 31.78 -0.66 -37.45
C PRO A 28 33.04 -0.87 -38.29
N GLU A 29 33.09 -1.99 -39.03
CA GLU A 29 33.97 -2.12 -40.17
C GLU A 29 33.52 -1.17 -41.31
N LYS A 30 34.33 -1.05 -42.37
CA LYS A 30 34.10 -0.10 -43.49
C LYS A 30 32.70 -0.18 -44.11
N ASP A 31 32.04 -1.33 -44.01
CA ASP A 31 30.75 -1.62 -44.64
C ASP A 31 29.56 -1.33 -43.70
N GLY A 32 29.83 -1.00 -42.43
CA GLY A 32 28.90 -0.42 -41.44
C GLY A 32 27.70 -1.29 -41.01
N SER A 33 27.39 -2.38 -41.72
CA SER A 33 26.11 -3.08 -41.61
C SER A 33 26.05 -4.15 -40.52
N ARG A 34 27.16 -4.82 -40.22
CA ARG A 34 27.23 -5.96 -39.32
C ARG A 34 27.67 -5.56 -37.91
N ILE A 35 27.00 -6.08 -36.88
CA ILE A 35 27.39 -5.90 -35.48
C ILE A 35 28.30 -7.06 -35.07
N GLU A 36 29.55 -6.73 -34.77
CA GLU A 36 30.58 -7.65 -34.29
C GLU A 36 30.83 -7.44 -32.80
N CYS A 37 30.96 -8.54 -32.08
CA CYS A 37 31.11 -8.56 -30.64
C CYS A 37 32.09 -9.65 -30.20
N GLU A 38 32.89 -9.37 -29.17
CA GLU A 38 33.71 -10.38 -28.50
C GLU A 38 33.07 -10.75 -27.16
N LEU A 39 32.78 -12.03 -26.92
CA LEU A 39 32.29 -12.53 -25.64
C LEU A 39 33.45 -13.12 -24.84
N PHE A 40 33.64 -12.67 -23.61
CA PHE A 40 34.75 -13.11 -22.76
C PHE A 40 34.37 -13.21 -21.28
N ASN A 41 35.09 -14.06 -20.54
CA ASN A 41 34.88 -14.26 -19.11
C ASN A 41 35.37 -13.06 -18.29
N TYR A 42 34.63 -12.73 -17.24
CA TYR A 42 34.92 -11.65 -16.31
C TYR A 42 34.75 -12.12 -14.87
N ILE A 43 35.74 -11.81 -14.03
CA ILE A 43 35.67 -12.08 -12.59
C ILE A 43 35.07 -10.85 -11.93
N LEU A 44 34.00 -11.03 -11.15
CA LEU A 44 33.42 -10.00 -10.29
C LEU A 44 34.15 -10.06 -8.95
N PRO A 45 35.10 -9.14 -8.67
CA PRO A 45 35.80 -9.17 -7.40
C PRO A 45 34.88 -8.78 -6.26
N GLU A 46 35.03 -9.45 -5.12
CA GLU A 46 34.27 -9.19 -3.89
C GLU A 46 34.56 -7.80 -3.30
N ARG A 47 35.74 -7.23 -3.59
CA ARG A 47 36.15 -5.90 -3.13
C ARG A 47 36.88 -5.17 -4.23
N SER A 48 36.31 -4.06 -4.71
CA SER A 48 36.99 -3.17 -5.64
C SER A 48 36.87 -1.72 -5.17
N VAL A 49 38.02 -1.06 -5.07
CA VAL A 49 38.11 0.38 -4.73
C VAL A 49 37.82 1.25 -5.97
N ARG A 50 37.72 0.65 -7.16
CA ARG A 50 37.59 1.34 -8.45
C ARG A 50 36.40 0.78 -9.22
N LYS A 51 35.57 1.67 -9.80
CA LYS A 51 34.48 1.28 -10.71
C LYS A 51 35.01 0.41 -11.84
N HIS A 52 34.25 -0.63 -12.20
CA HIS A 52 34.60 -1.51 -13.29
C HIS A 52 34.34 -0.82 -14.62
N LEU A 53 35.21 -1.01 -15.61
CA LEU A 53 35.15 -0.31 -16.90
C LEU A 53 34.11 -0.91 -17.88
N TYR A 54 33.09 -1.60 -17.37
CA TYR A 54 31.98 -2.10 -18.17
C TYR A 54 30.69 -1.35 -17.83
N GLU A 55 29.81 -1.28 -18.81
CA GLU A 55 28.48 -0.71 -18.70
C GLU A 55 27.46 -1.85 -18.62
N ALA A 56 26.30 -1.65 -18.00
CA ALA A 56 25.24 -2.66 -18.01
C ALA A 56 24.02 -2.15 -18.78
N LEU A 57 23.48 -2.97 -19.68
CA LEU A 57 22.28 -2.63 -20.44
C LEU A 57 21.02 -3.06 -19.68
N SER A 58 20.08 -2.14 -19.54
CA SER A 58 18.73 -2.34 -19.01
C SER A 58 17.74 -2.07 -20.14
N TYR A 59 17.05 -3.11 -20.62
CA TYR A 59 16.18 -3.01 -21.79
C TYR A 59 15.06 -4.07 -21.76
N VAL A 60 14.03 -3.87 -22.57
CA VAL A 60 12.95 -4.85 -22.74
C VAL A 60 13.34 -5.86 -23.80
N TRP A 61 13.26 -7.16 -23.49
CA TRP A 61 13.61 -8.20 -24.46
C TRP A 61 12.72 -8.16 -25.71
N GLY A 62 11.43 -7.81 -25.54
CA GLY A 62 10.42 -7.79 -26.58
C GLY A 62 9.88 -9.19 -26.85
N SER A 63 9.48 -9.46 -28.09
CA SER A 63 8.96 -10.77 -28.48
C SER A 63 10.03 -11.87 -28.43
N GLU A 64 9.59 -13.12 -28.27
CA GLU A 64 10.48 -14.31 -28.32
C GLU A 64 11.15 -14.49 -29.69
N SER A 65 10.62 -13.85 -30.73
CA SER A 65 11.21 -13.84 -32.06
C SER A 65 12.57 -13.12 -32.06
N LYS A 66 13.59 -13.80 -32.59
CA LYS A 66 14.96 -13.29 -32.73
C LYS A 66 15.30 -13.04 -34.22
N PRO A 67 14.68 -12.04 -34.87
CA PRO A 67 14.78 -11.86 -36.33
C PRO A 67 16.12 -11.27 -36.78
N CYS A 68 16.93 -10.73 -35.87
CA CYS A 68 18.18 -10.06 -36.18
C CYS A 68 19.36 -10.96 -35.80
N THR A 69 20.51 -10.78 -36.46
CA THR A 69 21.73 -11.57 -36.19
C THR A 69 22.88 -10.62 -35.89
N ILE A 70 23.58 -10.90 -34.79
CA ILE A 70 24.90 -10.33 -34.47
C ILE A 70 25.94 -11.44 -34.55
N PHE A 71 27.22 -11.10 -34.42
CA PHE A 71 28.30 -12.08 -34.44
C PHE A 71 29.10 -12.02 -33.14
N LEU A 72 29.12 -13.14 -32.42
CA LEU A 72 29.86 -13.30 -31.17
C LEU A 72 31.09 -14.15 -31.45
N ASN A 73 32.29 -13.60 -31.30
CA ASN A 73 33.55 -14.29 -31.60
C ASN A 73 33.54 -14.90 -33.03
N GLY A 74 32.95 -14.19 -34.00
CA GLY A 74 32.79 -14.63 -35.39
C GLY A 74 31.64 -15.61 -35.67
N ILE A 75 30.89 -16.04 -34.65
CA ILE A 75 29.78 -16.99 -34.77
C ILE A 75 28.46 -16.21 -34.82
N ALA A 76 27.59 -16.55 -35.78
CA ALA A 76 26.25 -15.96 -35.89
C ALA A 76 25.42 -16.26 -34.63
N PHE A 77 24.86 -15.21 -34.03
CA PHE A 77 24.05 -15.29 -32.82
C PHE A 77 22.74 -14.52 -33.02
N PRO A 78 21.57 -15.19 -32.95
CA PRO A 78 20.28 -14.55 -33.16
C PRO A 78 19.88 -13.70 -31.94
N VAL A 79 19.38 -12.50 -32.18
CA VAL A 79 18.91 -11.56 -31.16
C VAL A 79 17.57 -10.93 -31.52
N THR A 80 16.85 -10.42 -30.52
CA THR A 80 15.61 -9.68 -30.75
C THR A 80 15.88 -8.37 -31.47
N LYS A 81 14.86 -7.84 -32.16
CA LYS A 81 14.97 -6.53 -32.84
C LYS A 81 15.37 -5.42 -31.86
N ASN A 82 14.77 -5.41 -30.66
CA ASN A 82 15.05 -4.36 -29.68
C ASN A 82 16.51 -4.38 -29.22
N LEU A 83 17.07 -5.57 -28.94
CA LEU A 83 18.48 -5.68 -28.58
C LEU A 83 19.41 -5.28 -29.72
N TYR A 84 19.12 -5.71 -30.96
CA TYR A 84 19.90 -5.31 -32.13
C TYR A 84 19.95 -3.78 -32.28
N THR A 85 18.78 -3.13 -32.19
CA THR A 85 18.70 -1.68 -32.31
C THR A 85 19.41 -0.97 -31.15
N ALA A 86 19.31 -1.47 -29.92
CA ALA A 86 20.04 -0.94 -28.77
C ALA A 86 21.56 -1.01 -29.01
N LEU A 87 22.09 -2.18 -29.41
CA LEU A 87 23.50 -2.36 -29.70
C LEU A 87 23.96 -1.45 -30.85
N LEU A 88 23.14 -1.30 -31.89
CA LEU A 88 23.44 -0.41 -33.01
C LEU A 88 23.59 1.05 -32.57
N HIS A 89 22.69 1.54 -31.70
CA HIS A 89 22.75 2.90 -31.15
C HIS A 89 23.91 3.09 -30.19
N LEU A 90 24.27 2.05 -29.43
CA LEU A 90 25.38 2.10 -28.49
C LEU A 90 26.74 1.94 -29.17
N ARG A 91 26.80 1.37 -30.38
CA ARG A 91 28.05 1.14 -31.09
C ARG A 91 28.73 2.47 -31.42
N ASP A 92 29.89 2.69 -30.83
CA ASP A 92 30.71 3.86 -31.13
C ASP A 92 31.44 3.68 -32.49
N PRO A 93 31.59 4.75 -33.30
CA PRO A 93 32.24 4.64 -34.60
C PRO A 93 33.74 4.29 -34.55
N GLN A 94 34.41 4.53 -33.43
CA GLN A 94 35.87 4.44 -33.30
C GLN A 94 36.32 3.52 -32.17
N LEU A 95 35.57 3.46 -31.07
CA LEU A 95 35.98 2.79 -29.85
C LEU A 95 35.14 1.55 -29.57
N ALA A 96 35.80 0.47 -29.17
CA ALA A 96 35.10 -0.68 -28.64
C ALA A 96 34.50 -0.36 -27.26
N ARG A 97 33.28 -0.83 -27.00
CA ARG A 97 32.59 -0.66 -25.70
C ARG A 97 32.43 -1.99 -25.01
N THR A 98 32.66 -2.03 -23.70
CA THR A 98 32.44 -3.24 -22.91
C THR A 98 31.11 -3.12 -22.17
N ILE A 99 30.17 -4.01 -22.49
CA ILE A 99 28.79 -3.95 -22.02
C ILE A 99 28.37 -5.33 -21.51
N TRP A 100 27.69 -5.37 -20.38
CA TRP A 100 26.96 -6.54 -19.90
C TRP A 100 25.52 -6.51 -20.44
N VAL A 101 25.10 -7.59 -21.08
CA VAL A 101 23.76 -7.78 -21.64
C VAL A 101 23.29 -9.16 -21.22
N ASP A 102 22.29 -9.25 -20.36
CA ASP A 102 21.73 -10.49 -19.82
C ASP A 102 21.47 -11.57 -20.90
N ALA A 103 20.80 -11.21 -22.00
CA ALA A 103 20.45 -12.12 -23.08
C ALA A 103 21.64 -12.68 -23.88
N ILE A 104 22.84 -12.10 -23.70
CA ILE A 104 24.08 -12.55 -24.34
C ILE A 104 25.04 -13.17 -23.32
N CYS A 105 25.22 -12.51 -22.17
CA CYS A 105 26.20 -12.87 -21.16
C CYS A 105 25.83 -14.15 -20.38
N ILE A 106 24.53 -14.42 -20.24
CA ILE A 106 23.98 -15.61 -19.60
C ILE A 106 23.50 -16.57 -20.69
N ASP A 107 23.85 -17.85 -20.55
CA ASP A 107 23.31 -18.93 -21.39
C ASP A 107 21.83 -19.17 -21.02
N GLN A 108 20.93 -18.57 -21.80
CA GLN A 108 19.48 -18.58 -21.53
C GLN A 108 18.85 -19.97 -21.64
N ASP A 109 19.51 -20.90 -22.34
CA ASP A 109 19.06 -22.27 -22.56
C ASP A 109 19.58 -23.23 -21.46
N ASN A 110 20.36 -22.72 -20.50
CA ASN A 110 20.96 -23.48 -19.41
C ASN A 110 20.41 -23.03 -18.03
N ASP A 111 19.42 -23.77 -17.52
CA ASP A 111 18.79 -23.49 -16.22
C ASP A 111 19.76 -23.55 -15.04
N ASP A 112 20.76 -24.44 -15.09
CA ASP A 112 21.76 -24.55 -14.03
C ASP A 112 22.66 -23.31 -14.03
N GLU A 113 23.05 -22.79 -15.20
CA GLU A 113 23.78 -21.51 -15.30
C GLU A 113 22.93 -20.33 -14.82
N LYS A 114 21.67 -20.23 -15.25
CA LYS A 114 20.75 -19.17 -14.79
C LYS A 114 20.62 -19.15 -13.28
N SER A 115 20.52 -20.31 -12.64
CA SER A 115 20.43 -20.42 -11.17
C SER A 115 21.65 -19.85 -10.43
N ILE A 116 22.81 -19.79 -11.10
CA ILE A 116 24.05 -19.22 -10.58
C ILE A 116 24.19 -17.73 -10.95
N GLN A 117 23.80 -17.34 -12.18
CA GLN A 117 23.99 -15.98 -12.68
C GLN A 117 22.95 -14.98 -12.17
N ILE A 118 21.69 -15.39 -11.99
CA ILE A 118 20.62 -14.50 -11.51
C ILE A 118 20.96 -13.86 -10.15
N PRO A 119 21.45 -14.61 -9.14
CA PRO A 119 21.92 -14.02 -7.89
C PRO A 119 23.05 -12.98 -8.07
N LEU A 120 23.88 -13.11 -9.11
CA LEU A 120 24.99 -12.18 -9.37
C LEU A 120 24.54 -10.87 -10.04
N MET A 121 23.32 -10.79 -10.59
CA MET A 121 22.83 -9.58 -11.29
C MET A 121 22.94 -8.34 -10.40
N ARG A 122 22.65 -8.47 -9.10
CA ARG A 122 22.82 -7.37 -8.13
C ARG A 122 24.23 -6.79 -8.20
N ALA A 123 25.24 -7.64 -8.06
CA ALA A 123 26.64 -7.24 -8.08
C ALA A 123 27.04 -6.66 -9.45
N ILE A 124 26.55 -7.27 -10.53
CA ILE A 124 26.87 -6.83 -11.90
C ILE A 124 26.37 -5.40 -12.16
N TYR A 125 25.12 -5.09 -11.84
CA TYR A 125 24.58 -3.73 -12.03
C TYR A 125 25.18 -2.71 -11.04
N ALA A 126 25.49 -3.14 -9.80
CA ALA A 126 26.08 -2.26 -8.79
C ALA A 126 27.54 -1.85 -9.12
N GLN A 127 28.29 -2.78 -9.71
CA GLN A 127 29.70 -2.61 -10.05
C GLN A 127 29.94 -1.94 -11.42
N ALA A 128 28.92 -1.91 -12.29
CA ALA A 128 29.00 -1.25 -13.59
C ALA A 128 29.36 0.24 -13.46
N ASP A 129 30.14 0.77 -14.41
CA ASP A 129 30.45 2.20 -14.47
C ASP A 129 29.17 3.04 -14.59
N ARG A 130 28.26 2.55 -15.44
CA ARG A 130 26.90 3.06 -15.59
C ARG A 130 25.94 1.98 -16.07
N VAL A 131 24.67 2.19 -15.71
CA VAL A 131 23.52 1.44 -16.24
C VAL A 131 22.86 2.27 -17.34
N ILE A 132 22.72 1.66 -18.51
CA ILE A 132 22.11 2.27 -19.68
C ILE A 132 20.68 1.74 -19.78
N VAL A 133 19.71 2.61 -19.54
CA VAL A 133 18.29 2.33 -19.73
C VAL A 133 17.92 2.63 -21.17
N TRP A 134 17.68 1.60 -21.96
CA TRP A 134 17.22 1.72 -23.35
C TRP A 134 15.70 1.58 -23.41
N LEU A 135 15.02 2.70 -23.65
CA LEU A 135 13.56 2.76 -23.73
C LEU A 135 13.02 2.39 -25.13
N GLY A 136 13.87 2.19 -26.12
CA GLY A 136 13.48 1.88 -27.50
C GLY A 136 13.72 3.01 -28.49
N GLU A 137 13.32 2.79 -29.74
CA GLU A 137 13.39 3.77 -30.82
C GLU A 137 12.46 4.99 -30.58
N ALA A 138 12.54 6.00 -31.44
CA ALA A 138 11.73 7.23 -31.40
C ALA A 138 10.24 7.02 -31.78
N ILE A 139 9.69 5.84 -31.51
CA ILE A 139 8.26 5.51 -31.71
C ILE A 139 7.41 6.42 -30.81
N GLU A 140 6.26 6.88 -31.29
CA GLU A 140 5.33 7.73 -30.52
C GLU A 140 5.98 8.99 -29.93
N ASP A 141 6.91 9.61 -30.68
CA ASP A 141 7.63 10.82 -30.27
C ASP A 141 8.42 10.68 -28.96
N GLY A 142 8.84 9.45 -28.60
CA GLY A 142 9.53 9.19 -27.34
C GLY A 142 10.84 9.97 -27.14
N ASP A 143 11.56 10.28 -28.22
CA ASP A 143 12.77 11.12 -28.16
C ASP A 143 12.42 12.58 -27.84
N ASN A 144 11.35 13.11 -28.42
CA ASN A 144 10.81 14.44 -28.11
C ASN A 144 10.22 14.52 -26.70
N ALA A 145 9.59 13.45 -26.22
CA ALA A 145 9.18 13.32 -24.82
C ALA A 145 10.38 13.42 -23.88
N LEU A 146 11.47 12.71 -24.17
CA LEU A 146 12.69 12.77 -23.35
C LEU A 146 13.34 14.17 -23.39
N LYS A 147 13.34 14.85 -24.55
CA LYS A 147 13.75 16.27 -24.66
C LYS A 147 12.86 17.20 -23.82
N ARG A 148 11.54 16.96 -23.77
CA ARG A 148 10.61 17.75 -22.93
C ARG A 148 10.92 17.57 -21.45
N ILE A 149 11.09 16.34 -20.99
CA ILE A 149 11.47 16.04 -19.60
C ILE A 149 12.79 16.74 -19.24
N HIS A 150 13.78 16.71 -20.15
CA HIS A 150 15.04 17.44 -19.97
C HIS A 150 14.84 18.95 -19.79
N ARG A 151 14.10 19.59 -20.70
CA ARG A 151 13.84 21.05 -20.62
C ARG A 151 13.11 21.45 -19.35
N LEU A 152 12.18 20.62 -18.88
CA LEU A 152 11.49 20.84 -17.61
C LEU A 152 12.47 20.84 -16.43
N ALA A 153 13.46 19.95 -16.44
CA ALA A 153 14.47 19.88 -15.39
C ALA A 153 15.45 21.08 -15.41
N GLU A 154 15.75 21.64 -16.59
CA GLU A 154 16.65 22.79 -16.75
C GLU A 154 16.05 24.11 -16.25
N ASP A 155 14.73 24.30 -16.39
CA ASP A 155 14.07 25.57 -16.10
C ASP A 155 13.77 25.74 -14.60
N GLN A 156 14.82 25.99 -13.82
CA GLN A 156 14.74 26.29 -12.38
C GLN A 156 14.37 27.76 -12.08
N SER A 157 14.12 28.58 -13.11
CA SER A 157 14.17 30.05 -13.01
C SER A 157 12.85 30.75 -12.65
N LEU A 158 11.73 30.04 -12.52
CA LEU A 158 10.43 30.66 -12.25
C LEU A 158 9.82 30.15 -10.93
N GLN A 159 9.43 31.11 -10.09
CA GLN A 159 8.83 30.88 -8.77
C GLN A 159 7.50 30.10 -8.80
N ASP A 160 6.94 29.84 -9.99
CA ASP A 160 5.62 29.22 -10.15
C ASP A 160 5.65 28.02 -11.11
N LYS A 161 6.07 26.86 -10.60
CA LYS A 161 6.19 25.59 -11.34
C LYS A 161 4.87 25.08 -11.93
N SER A 162 3.73 25.56 -11.41
CA SER A 162 2.38 25.19 -11.84
C SER A 162 2.04 25.71 -13.26
N LEU A 163 2.59 26.86 -13.65
CA LEU A 163 2.35 27.51 -14.94
C LEU A 163 3.17 26.88 -16.08
N LEU A 164 4.37 26.37 -15.79
CA LEU A 164 5.24 25.67 -16.75
C LEU A 164 4.63 24.38 -17.30
N ALA A 165 3.79 23.74 -16.50
CA ALA A 165 3.13 22.49 -16.80
C ALA A 165 1.89 22.67 -17.71
N GLN A 166 1.36 23.89 -17.85
CA GLN A 166 0.10 24.17 -18.56
C GLN A 166 0.26 24.54 -20.05
N SER A 167 1.50 24.64 -20.57
CA SER A 167 1.77 25.28 -21.87
C SER A 167 1.77 24.37 -23.10
N HIS A 168 1.79 23.02 -22.98
CA HIS A 168 1.95 22.13 -24.15
C HIS A 168 1.20 20.78 -24.07
N LYS A 169 -0.13 20.77 -24.24
CA LYS A 169 -0.97 19.54 -24.22
C LYS A 169 -0.49 18.39 -25.12
N THR A 170 0.08 18.67 -26.30
CA THR A 170 0.54 17.62 -27.23
C THR A 170 1.87 16.99 -26.84
N SER A 171 2.77 17.75 -26.20
CA SER A 171 4.07 17.22 -25.73
C SER A 171 3.92 16.35 -24.47
N ASP A 172 2.85 16.58 -23.72
CA ASP A 172 2.57 15.86 -22.48
C ASP A 172 1.98 14.46 -22.75
N ASP A 173 1.20 14.30 -23.84
CA ASP A 173 0.74 12.99 -24.32
C ASP A 173 1.89 12.05 -24.72
N ALA A 174 2.90 12.58 -25.43
CA ALA A 174 4.11 11.83 -25.76
C ALA A 174 4.90 11.42 -24.51
N CYS A 175 4.93 12.26 -23.47
CA CYS A 175 5.55 11.90 -22.19
C CYS A 175 4.79 10.77 -21.50
N LEU A 176 3.45 10.80 -21.47
CA LEU A 176 2.65 9.70 -20.92
C LEU A 176 2.90 8.39 -21.67
N LYS A 177 2.88 8.40 -23.01
CA LYS A 177 3.18 7.22 -23.83
C LYS A 177 4.58 6.65 -23.59
N LEU A 178 5.58 7.53 -23.46
CA LEU A 178 6.94 7.12 -23.10
C LEU A 178 6.97 6.40 -21.73
N LEU A 179 6.27 6.95 -20.73
CA LEU A 179 6.19 6.40 -19.37
C LEU A 179 5.33 5.13 -19.29
N GLN A 180 4.42 4.91 -20.24
CA GLN A 180 3.64 3.69 -20.37
C GLN A 180 4.39 2.55 -21.05
N ARG A 181 5.61 2.78 -21.58
CA ARG A 181 6.39 1.71 -22.22
C ARG A 181 6.69 0.57 -21.23
N GLU A 182 6.72 -0.66 -21.76
CA GLU A 182 6.91 -1.90 -21.00
C GLU A 182 8.12 -1.87 -20.05
N TRP A 183 9.17 -1.12 -20.37
CA TRP A 183 10.33 -0.99 -19.50
C TRP A 183 9.95 -0.51 -18.09
N PHE A 184 9.11 0.53 -17.99
CA PHE A 184 8.66 1.07 -16.70
C PHE A 184 7.72 0.13 -15.96
N GLN A 185 7.20 -0.90 -16.62
CA GLN A 185 6.26 -1.83 -16.01
C GLN A 185 6.96 -3.07 -15.47
N ARG A 186 8.17 -3.43 -15.93
CA ARG A 186 8.82 -4.70 -15.56
C ARG A 186 9.39 -4.66 -14.14
N ILE A 187 9.31 -5.78 -13.42
CA ILE A 187 9.85 -5.84 -12.05
C ILE A 187 11.38 -5.96 -12.01
N TRP A 188 11.99 -6.64 -12.98
CA TRP A 188 13.44 -6.82 -13.03
C TRP A 188 14.21 -5.50 -13.14
N VAL A 189 13.66 -4.50 -13.84
CA VAL A 189 14.33 -3.21 -14.04
C VAL A 189 14.58 -2.47 -12.72
N LEU A 190 13.82 -2.79 -11.67
CA LEU A 190 13.96 -2.18 -10.36
C LEU A 190 15.31 -2.52 -9.75
N GLN A 191 15.74 -3.78 -9.82
CA GLN A 191 17.06 -4.17 -9.35
C GLN A 191 18.16 -3.49 -10.18
N GLU A 192 17.96 -3.44 -11.50
CA GLU A 192 18.92 -2.88 -12.46
C GLU A 192 19.22 -1.41 -12.18
N VAL A 193 18.18 -0.59 -11.89
CA VAL A 193 18.36 0.84 -11.56
C VAL A 193 18.51 1.10 -10.06
N GLY A 194 18.00 0.22 -9.22
CA GLY A 194 17.99 0.33 -7.77
C GLY A 194 19.34 0.03 -7.11
N VAL A 195 20.27 -0.58 -7.83
CA VAL A 195 21.67 -0.75 -7.38
C VAL A 195 22.69 0.05 -8.19
N ALA A 196 22.28 0.64 -9.32
CA ALA A 196 23.13 1.42 -10.19
C ALA A 196 23.73 2.66 -9.50
N ARG A 197 25.01 2.98 -9.74
CA ARG A 197 25.62 4.23 -9.23
C ARG A 197 25.48 5.41 -10.19
N TYR A 198 25.28 5.12 -11.47
CA TYR A 198 25.06 6.12 -12.50
C TYR A 198 24.09 5.55 -13.53
N ILE A 199 23.08 6.33 -13.91
CA ILE A 199 22.01 5.89 -14.82
C ILE A 199 21.93 6.85 -15.99
N SER A 200 21.94 6.28 -17.19
CA SER A 200 21.76 6.99 -18.45
C SER A 200 20.51 6.47 -19.14
N ILE A 201 19.54 7.35 -19.40
CA ILE A 201 18.26 6.98 -20.03
C ILE A 201 18.31 7.41 -21.49
N ILE A 202 18.03 6.48 -22.40
CA ILE A 202 18.11 6.66 -23.84
C ILE A 202 16.76 6.29 -24.47
N CYS A 203 16.27 7.17 -25.34
CA CYS A 203 15.13 6.90 -26.22
C CYS A 203 15.41 7.48 -27.61
N GLY A 204 15.44 6.62 -28.63
CA GLY A 204 15.89 7.00 -29.98
C GLY A 204 17.30 7.60 -29.95
N SER A 205 17.42 8.84 -30.44
CA SER A 205 18.69 9.58 -30.50
C SER A 205 18.99 10.43 -29.26
N VAL A 206 18.08 10.45 -28.27
CA VAL A 206 18.17 11.33 -27.11
C VAL A 206 18.65 10.54 -25.90
N GLN A 207 19.61 11.10 -25.19
CA GLN A 207 20.18 10.55 -23.97
C GLN A 207 20.15 11.62 -22.88
N ILE A 208 19.67 11.27 -21.68
CA ILE A 208 19.69 12.16 -20.52
C ILE A 208 20.15 11.41 -19.26
N ASN A 209 20.64 12.16 -18.28
CA ASN A 209 21.01 11.62 -16.98
C ASN A 209 19.77 11.24 -16.15
N GLY A 210 19.84 10.14 -15.39
CA GLY A 210 18.73 9.67 -14.55
C GLY A 210 18.23 10.70 -13.53
N HIS A 211 19.12 11.53 -12.97
CA HIS A 211 18.72 12.62 -12.06
C HIS A 211 17.91 13.69 -12.80
N VAL A 212 18.36 14.10 -14.00
CA VAL A 212 17.65 15.06 -14.85
C VAL A 212 16.27 14.54 -15.23
N PHE A 213 16.15 13.25 -15.55
CA PHE A 213 14.86 12.60 -15.78
C PHE A 213 13.93 12.71 -14.55
N CYS A 214 14.44 12.44 -13.36
CA CYS A 214 13.67 12.51 -12.12
C CYS A 214 13.20 13.94 -11.77
N GLU A 215 14.04 14.95 -11.99
CA GLU A 215 13.67 16.36 -11.77
C GLU A 215 12.59 16.81 -12.76
N GLY A 216 12.74 16.46 -14.04
CA GLY A 216 11.75 16.76 -15.06
C GLY A 216 10.39 16.12 -14.77
N LEU A 217 10.37 14.86 -14.33
CA LEU A 217 9.13 14.17 -13.91
C LEU A 217 8.50 14.77 -12.66
N SER A 218 9.31 15.28 -11.72
CA SER A 218 8.78 15.93 -10.52
C SER A 218 7.99 17.20 -10.87
N ILE A 219 8.32 17.86 -11.98
CA ILE A 219 7.58 19.02 -12.50
C ILE A 219 6.38 18.55 -13.34
N LEU A 220 6.57 17.53 -14.19
CA LEU A 220 5.50 16.98 -15.03
C LEU A 220 4.33 16.41 -14.20
N GLY A 221 4.61 15.83 -13.04
CA GLY A 221 3.60 15.29 -12.13
C GLY A 221 2.63 16.33 -11.55
N TYR A 222 2.88 17.64 -11.72
CA TYR A 222 1.89 18.68 -11.38
C TYR A 222 0.78 18.81 -12.43
N SER A 223 1.04 18.48 -13.71
CA SER A 223 0.02 18.55 -14.78
C SER A 223 -0.55 17.20 -15.16
N LEU A 224 0.16 16.10 -14.91
CA LEU A 224 -0.20 14.76 -15.38
C LEU A 224 -0.36 13.77 -14.24
N ASP A 225 -1.40 12.94 -14.36
CA ASP A 225 -1.52 11.73 -13.56
C ASP A 225 -0.58 10.67 -14.12
N LEU A 226 0.56 10.47 -13.44
CA LEU A 226 1.60 9.55 -13.89
C LEU A 226 1.18 8.09 -13.61
N PRO A 227 1.55 7.12 -14.47
CA PRO A 227 1.31 5.71 -14.18
C PRO A 227 1.87 5.30 -12.82
N ARG A 228 1.16 4.41 -12.10
CA ARG A 228 1.51 3.98 -10.74
C ARG A 228 2.90 3.36 -10.61
N THR A 229 3.45 2.84 -11.72
CA THR A 229 4.79 2.25 -11.79
C THR A 229 5.93 3.29 -11.81
N ILE A 230 5.65 4.54 -12.15
CA ILE A 230 6.69 5.56 -12.35
C ILE A 230 7.29 6.05 -11.04
N ARG A 231 6.46 6.35 -10.03
CA ARG A 231 6.94 6.91 -8.76
C ARG A 231 7.94 5.97 -8.06
N PRO A 232 7.69 4.66 -7.94
CA PRO A 232 8.64 3.73 -7.33
C PRO A 232 9.97 3.64 -8.10
N VAL A 233 9.94 3.68 -9.44
CA VAL A 233 11.15 3.68 -10.28
C VAL A 233 11.95 4.97 -10.08
N VAL A 234 11.28 6.14 -10.06
CA VAL A 234 11.92 7.44 -9.81
C VAL A 234 12.61 7.48 -8.44
N HIS A 235 12.00 6.88 -7.41
CA HIS A 235 12.61 6.76 -6.09
C HIS A 235 13.97 6.04 -6.17
N LEU A 236 14.03 4.88 -6.85
CA LEU A 236 15.26 4.12 -7.04
C LEU A 236 16.30 4.88 -7.86
N ILE A 237 15.90 5.57 -8.92
CA ILE A 237 16.82 6.35 -9.76
C ILE A 237 17.41 7.53 -8.97
N LYS A 238 16.60 8.25 -8.18
CA LYS A 238 17.08 9.36 -7.31
C LYS A 238 18.12 8.88 -6.30
N GLY A 239 17.94 7.67 -5.75
CA GLY A 239 18.88 7.06 -4.80
C GLY A 239 20.28 6.82 -5.37
N ALA A 240 20.44 6.68 -6.70
CA ALA A 240 21.72 6.34 -7.34
C ALA A 240 22.86 7.32 -6.98
N LEU A 241 22.55 8.62 -6.86
CA LEU A 241 23.54 9.66 -6.55
C LEU A 241 24.13 9.54 -5.13
N PHE A 242 23.41 8.90 -4.21
CA PHE A 242 23.80 8.78 -2.81
C PHE A 242 24.46 7.44 -2.47
N ARG A 243 24.55 6.51 -3.44
CA ARG A 243 25.14 5.19 -3.23
C ARG A 243 26.67 5.31 -3.13
N PRO A 244 27.30 4.89 -2.01
CA PRO A 244 28.74 4.97 -1.84
C PRO A 244 29.47 4.09 -2.86
N SER A 245 30.59 4.58 -3.39
CA SER A 245 31.44 3.81 -4.30
C SER A 245 32.29 2.76 -3.57
N TYR A 246 32.49 2.92 -2.26
CA TYR A 246 33.37 2.10 -1.41
C TYR A 246 32.65 0.96 -0.69
N GLU A 247 31.32 0.95 -0.64
CA GLU A 247 30.50 -0.17 -0.15
C GLU A 247 29.78 -0.79 -1.35
N ILE A 248 30.26 -1.95 -1.79
CA ILE A 248 29.65 -2.73 -2.89
C ILE A 248 28.45 -3.54 -2.35
N ASP A 249 28.52 -3.94 -1.07
CA ASP A 249 27.57 -4.83 -0.41
C ASP A 249 26.63 -4.10 0.55
N SER A 250 26.42 -2.80 0.40
CA SER A 250 25.36 -2.13 1.18
C SER A 250 24.01 -2.72 0.76
N CYS A 251 23.53 -3.71 1.52
CA CYS A 251 22.16 -4.23 1.43
C CYS A 251 21.21 -3.04 1.33
N GLY A 252 20.11 -3.20 0.58
CA GLY A 252 19.16 -2.09 0.53
C GLY A 252 18.66 -1.77 1.93
N THR A 253 18.13 -0.57 2.14
CA THR A 253 17.68 -0.17 3.48
C THR A 253 16.27 -0.66 3.82
N LEU A 254 15.58 -1.31 2.86
CA LEU A 254 14.17 -1.67 2.95
C LEU A 254 14.00 -3.18 3.10
N ALA A 255 13.08 -3.59 3.96
CA ALA A 255 12.70 -4.99 4.10
C ALA A 255 12.00 -5.51 2.84
N ILE A 256 12.02 -6.82 2.60
CA ILE A 256 11.38 -7.44 1.42
C ILE A 256 9.87 -7.16 1.36
N GLY A 257 9.19 -7.07 2.51
CA GLY A 257 7.78 -6.68 2.60
C GLY A 257 7.52 -5.27 2.06
N GLU A 258 8.37 -4.30 2.43
CA GLU A 258 8.25 -2.92 1.95
C GLU A 258 8.44 -2.84 0.43
N LEU A 259 9.44 -3.56 -0.10
CA LEU A 259 9.67 -3.63 -1.53
C LEU A 259 8.46 -4.23 -2.26
N LEU A 260 7.89 -5.33 -1.74
CA LEU A 260 6.71 -5.95 -2.34
C LEU A 260 5.52 -4.99 -2.36
N ASP A 261 5.28 -4.23 -1.29
CA ASP A 261 4.20 -3.25 -1.24
C ASP A 261 4.43 -2.05 -2.17
N MET A 262 5.68 -1.59 -2.29
CA MET A 262 6.06 -0.49 -3.18
C MET A 262 5.98 -0.87 -4.66
N TYR A 263 6.33 -2.11 -5.00
CA TYR A 263 6.55 -2.53 -6.38
C TYR A 263 5.52 -3.53 -6.92
N ARG A 264 4.47 -3.87 -6.15
CA ARG A 264 3.41 -4.81 -6.55
C ARG A 264 2.80 -4.57 -7.95
N ASN A 265 2.76 -3.32 -8.42
CA ASN A 265 2.21 -2.97 -9.73
C ASN A 265 3.16 -3.27 -10.91
N HIS A 266 4.39 -3.72 -10.67
CA HIS A 266 5.34 -4.07 -11.73
C HIS A 266 5.12 -5.50 -12.22
N HIS A 267 5.07 -5.68 -13.52
CA HIS A 267 4.78 -6.91 -14.24
C HIS A 267 5.96 -7.88 -14.16
N ALA A 268 5.61 -9.16 -14.07
CA ALA A 268 6.54 -10.27 -14.05
C ALA A 268 6.02 -11.35 -15.00
N THR A 269 6.90 -11.96 -15.80
CA THR A 269 6.51 -13.04 -16.73
C THR A 269 6.07 -14.29 -15.96
N ILE A 270 6.73 -14.56 -14.84
CA ILE A 270 6.37 -15.60 -13.89
C ILE A 270 6.26 -15.01 -12.49
N LEU A 271 5.35 -15.55 -11.67
CA LEU A 271 5.05 -14.99 -10.34
C LEU A 271 6.27 -14.96 -9.41
N HIS A 272 7.16 -15.95 -9.49
CA HIS A 272 8.41 -16.00 -8.71
C HIS A 272 9.23 -14.72 -8.81
N ASP A 273 9.27 -14.11 -9.99
CA ASP A 273 10.05 -12.90 -10.24
C ASP A 273 9.50 -11.67 -9.49
N LYS A 274 8.23 -11.72 -9.04
CA LYS A 274 7.68 -10.68 -8.14
C LYS A 274 8.47 -10.57 -6.84
N VAL A 275 9.08 -11.67 -6.40
CA VAL A 275 9.89 -11.75 -5.19
C VAL A 275 11.37 -11.69 -5.55
N TYR A 276 11.82 -12.56 -6.46
CA TYR A 276 13.25 -12.76 -6.69
C TYR A 276 13.96 -11.52 -7.26
N ALA A 277 13.27 -10.70 -8.06
CA ALA A 277 13.81 -9.43 -8.55
C ALA A 277 14.01 -8.38 -7.43
N LEU A 278 13.35 -8.52 -6.29
CA LEU A 278 13.41 -7.57 -5.18
C LEU A 278 14.40 -7.99 -4.09
N LEU A 279 14.77 -9.28 -4.01
CA LEU A 279 15.77 -9.76 -3.05
C LEU A 279 17.11 -9.04 -3.22
N GLY A 280 17.47 -8.75 -4.47
CA GLY A 280 18.66 -7.96 -4.80
C GLY A 280 18.58 -6.49 -4.35
N LEU A 281 17.46 -6.02 -3.81
CA LEU A 281 17.28 -4.68 -3.26
C LEU A 281 16.96 -4.68 -1.77
N SER A 282 16.77 -5.85 -1.14
CA SER A 282 16.29 -5.92 0.23
C SER A 282 17.42 -5.81 1.25
N ALA A 283 17.05 -5.45 2.48
CA ALA A 283 17.96 -5.36 3.63
C ALA A 283 18.40 -6.74 4.12
N GLU A 284 17.57 -7.74 3.86
CA GLU A 284 17.79 -9.10 4.26
C GLU A 284 18.91 -9.75 3.44
N ASP A 285 19.76 -10.47 4.16
CA ASP A 285 20.80 -11.28 3.55
C ASP A 285 20.15 -12.52 2.93
N ALA A 286 20.06 -12.56 1.61
CA ALA A 286 19.51 -13.70 0.86
C ALA A 286 20.23 -15.01 1.23
N ASP A 287 21.50 -14.95 1.68
CA ASP A 287 22.23 -16.14 2.09
C ASP A 287 21.84 -16.70 3.45
N LYS A 288 21.20 -15.88 4.29
CA LYS A 288 20.75 -16.22 5.65
C LYS A 288 19.24 -16.42 5.77
N THR A 289 18.49 -16.19 4.70
CA THR A 289 17.05 -16.36 4.67
C THR A 289 16.67 -17.56 3.81
N ASP A 290 15.51 -18.17 4.11
CA ASP A 290 14.93 -19.25 3.30
C ASP A 290 14.35 -18.75 1.96
N LEU A 291 14.63 -17.49 1.58
CA LEU A 291 14.07 -16.78 0.43
C LEU A 291 14.95 -16.85 -0.82
N LYS A 292 15.97 -17.72 -0.86
CA LYS A 292 16.85 -17.86 -2.04
C LYS A 292 16.06 -18.19 -3.32
N PRO A 293 16.41 -17.59 -4.47
CA PRO A 293 15.79 -17.92 -5.75
C PRO A 293 15.85 -19.42 -6.03
N ASN A 294 14.68 -20.04 -6.14
CA ASN A 294 14.53 -21.44 -6.52
C ASN A 294 13.28 -21.63 -7.40
N TYR A 295 13.49 -21.70 -8.70
CA TYR A 295 12.40 -21.89 -9.69
C TYR A 295 11.86 -23.32 -9.72
N ARG A 296 12.44 -24.25 -8.96
CA ARG A 296 11.91 -25.63 -8.83
C ARG A 296 10.78 -25.72 -7.80
N LEU A 297 10.64 -24.74 -6.92
CA LEU A 297 9.53 -24.67 -5.96
C LEU A 297 8.27 -24.15 -6.65
N GLN A 298 7.11 -24.66 -6.25
CA GLN A 298 5.84 -24.11 -6.70
C GLN A 298 5.64 -22.71 -6.11
N TRP A 299 4.91 -21.85 -6.82
CA TRP A 299 4.73 -20.45 -6.42
C TRP A 299 4.11 -20.30 -5.03
N ASN A 300 3.09 -21.09 -4.70
CA ASN A 300 2.43 -21.08 -3.40
C ASN A 300 3.42 -21.37 -2.25
N ASP A 301 4.34 -22.31 -2.43
CA ASP A 301 5.36 -22.61 -1.41
C ASP A 301 6.33 -21.44 -1.20
N VAL A 302 6.73 -20.78 -2.30
CA VAL A 302 7.57 -19.58 -2.24
C VAL A 302 6.81 -18.46 -1.54
N PHE A 303 5.56 -18.22 -1.93
CA PHE A 303 4.77 -17.15 -1.37
C PHE A 303 4.46 -17.36 0.12
N LYS A 304 4.20 -18.60 0.54
CA LYS A 304 4.04 -18.96 1.95
C LYS A 304 5.28 -18.63 2.77
N LYS A 305 6.47 -18.96 2.26
CA LYS A 305 7.75 -18.62 2.92
C LYS A 305 7.94 -17.10 3.03
N VAL A 306 7.63 -16.37 1.97
CA VAL A 306 7.70 -14.90 1.97
C VAL A 306 6.74 -14.30 2.98
N ALA A 307 5.47 -14.72 2.99
CA ALA A 307 4.48 -14.23 3.95
C ALA A 307 4.88 -14.56 5.40
N MET A 308 5.34 -15.78 5.69
CA MET A 308 5.85 -16.11 7.03
C MET A 308 7.06 -15.26 7.45
N HIS A 309 7.90 -14.87 6.49
CA HIS A 309 9.04 -13.98 6.76
C HIS A 309 8.61 -12.53 6.99
N VAL A 310 7.67 -12.03 6.20
CA VAL A 310 7.17 -10.64 6.27
C VAL A 310 6.30 -10.41 7.50
N PHE A 311 5.58 -11.43 7.97
CA PHE A 311 4.72 -11.36 9.16
C PHE A 311 5.27 -12.20 10.32
N PRO A 312 6.39 -11.79 10.96
CA PRO A 312 6.93 -12.49 12.12
C PRO A 312 5.94 -12.35 13.28
N GLY A 313 5.19 -13.43 13.56
CA GLY A 313 4.06 -13.43 14.50
C GLY A 313 2.80 -14.11 13.97
N ALA A 314 2.74 -14.34 12.65
CA ALA A 314 1.76 -15.25 12.07
C ALA A 314 2.06 -16.69 12.51
N TYR A 315 1.04 -17.40 12.99
CA TYR A 315 1.16 -18.81 13.33
C TYR A 315 0.59 -19.73 12.25
N SER A 316 -0.24 -19.19 11.34
CA SER A 316 -0.74 -19.89 10.17
C SER A 316 -0.70 -18.97 8.95
N VAL A 317 -0.29 -19.55 7.82
CA VAL A 317 -0.28 -18.90 6.50
C VAL A 317 -0.73 -19.92 5.46
N GLU A 318 -1.77 -19.59 4.72
CA GLU A 318 -2.28 -20.37 3.59
C GLU A 318 -2.15 -19.60 2.28
N THR A 319 -1.82 -20.32 1.20
CA THR A 319 -1.53 -19.75 -0.12
C THR A 319 -1.97 -20.72 -1.21
N TRP A 320 -2.35 -20.19 -2.38
CA TRP A 320 -2.85 -20.99 -3.51
C TRP A 320 -1.95 -20.85 -4.74
N LEU A 321 -2.04 -21.83 -5.65
CA LEU A 321 -1.22 -21.86 -6.87
C LEU A 321 -1.62 -20.79 -7.89
N GLU A 322 -2.92 -20.65 -8.12
CA GLU A 322 -3.48 -19.81 -9.19
C GLU A 322 -3.83 -18.39 -8.72
N ILE A 323 -3.80 -18.16 -7.40
CA ILE A 323 -4.24 -16.92 -6.77
C ILE A 323 -3.07 -16.39 -5.94
N PRO A 324 -2.51 -15.21 -6.25
CA PRO A 324 -1.41 -14.61 -5.51
C PRO A 324 -1.90 -13.93 -4.22
N VAL A 325 -2.72 -14.64 -3.45
CA VAL A 325 -3.27 -14.21 -2.16
C VAL A 325 -2.76 -15.15 -1.07
N ALA A 326 -2.33 -14.57 0.05
CA ALA A 326 -2.02 -15.26 1.28
C ALA A 326 -3.10 -14.93 2.32
N VAL A 327 -3.62 -15.94 3.00
CA VAL A 327 -4.41 -15.77 4.22
C VAL A 327 -3.47 -15.93 5.41
N ILE A 328 -3.45 -14.94 6.27
CA ILE A 328 -2.52 -14.81 7.39
C ILE A 328 -3.34 -14.80 8.68
N GLU A 329 -3.00 -15.72 9.58
CA GLU A 329 -3.56 -15.78 10.93
C GLU A 329 -2.44 -15.45 11.91
N GLY A 330 -2.67 -14.42 12.71
CA GLY A 330 -1.71 -13.99 13.70
C GLY A 330 -2.43 -13.43 14.91
N ARG A 331 -1.67 -13.28 16.00
CA ARG A 331 -2.14 -12.56 17.19
C ARG A 331 -1.53 -11.17 17.20
N GLY A 332 -2.32 -10.15 17.53
CA GLY A 332 -1.84 -8.78 17.53
C GLY A 332 -2.72 -7.79 18.26
N TRP A 333 -2.28 -6.53 18.23
CA TRP A 333 -3.00 -5.38 18.78
C TRP A 333 -3.38 -4.43 17.67
N VAL A 334 -4.65 -4.03 17.66
CA VAL A 334 -5.04 -2.81 16.95
C VAL A 334 -4.52 -1.64 17.77
N LEU A 335 -3.72 -0.77 17.14
CA LEU A 335 -3.07 0.36 17.77
C LEU A 335 -3.80 1.68 17.55
N GLY A 336 -4.64 1.75 16.51
CA GLY A 336 -5.28 2.98 16.12
C GLY A 336 -5.60 3.00 14.63
N TYR A 337 -5.72 4.21 14.08
CA TYR A 337 -6.08 4.41 12.68
C TYR A 337 -5.45 5.69 12.10
N VAL A 338 -5.43 5.76 10.78
CA VAL A 338 -4.99 6.94 10.01
C VAL A 338 -6.07 8.02 10.07
N ASP A 339 -5.78 9.13 10.73
CA ASP A 339 -6.69 10.26 10.89
C ASP A 339 -6.77 11.15 9.65
N SER A 340 -5.63 11.45 9.06
CA SER A 340 -5.52 12.27 7.85
C SER A 340 -4.26 11.94 7.06
N VAL A 341 -4.30 12.26 5.77
CA VAL A 341 -3.22 12.03 4.80
C VAL A 341 -2.94 13.36 4.11
N GLU A 342 -1.69 13.82 4.13
CA GLU A 342 -1.33 15.11 3.56
C GLU A 342 -1.18 15.05 2.04
N GLU A 343 -2.04 15.78 1.31
CA GLU A 343 -2.12 15.76 -0.16
C GLU A 343 -0.89 16.35 -0.88
N ASN A 344 -0.03 17.14 -0.19
CA ASN A 344 1.04 17.93 -0.81
C ASN A 344 2.48 17.40 -0.59
N THR A 345 2.65 16.17 -0.09
CA THR A 345 3.97 15.65 0.34
C THR A 345 4.77 14.95 -0.77
N PHE A 346 4.21 14.83 -1.98
CA PHE A 346 4.80 14.07 -3.10
C PHE A 346 6.11 14.65 -3.67
N LYS A 347 6.60 15.79 -3.18
CA LYS A 347 7.80 16.48 -3.68
C LYS A 347 9.07 15.60 -3.62
N TYR A 348 9.09 14.58 -2.75
CA TYR A 348 10.25 13.70 -2.56
C TYR A 348 9.94 12.19 -2.59
N GLY A 349 8.74 11.79 -3.03
CA GLY A 349 8.34 10.37 -3.02
C GLY A 349 7.97 9.84 -1.63
N TYR A 350 7.63 10.73 -0.69
CA TYR A 350 7.11 10.40 0.63
C TYR A 350 5.65 10.85 0.77
N GLN A 351 4.93 10.19 1.67
CA GLN A 351 3.58 10.53 2.10
C GLN A 351 3.61 10.78 3.61
N GLN A 352 3.03 11.89 4.06
CA GLN A 352 2.82 12.12 5.49
C GLN A 352 1.40 11.73 5.89
N ILE A 353 1.31 11.00 6.99
CA ILE A 353 0.05 10.58 7.58
C ILE A 353 0.01 10.95 9.06
N ASN A 354 -1.17 11.33 9.53
CA ASN A 354 -1.44 11.54 10.95
C ASN A 354 -2.20 10.36 11.52
N ILE A 355 -1.87 10.00 12.74
CA ILE A 355 -2.31 8.77 13.38
C ILE A 355 -2.98 9.11 14.69
N ASN A 356 -4.13 8.49 14.89
CA ASN A 356 -4.82 8.49 16.16
C ASN A 356 -4.62 7.14 16.86
N TYR A 357 -3.92 7.16 17.98
CA TYR A 357 -3.64 5.97 18.79
C TYR A 357 -4.72 5.72 19.81
N ASN A 358 -5.06 4.44 20.00
CA ASN A 358 -5.98 4.02 21.05
C ASN A 358 -5.28 3.82 22.40
N ASN A 359 -6.07 3.50 23.42
CA ASN A 359 -5.59 3.26 24.78
C ASN A 359 -4.57 2.10 24.83
N THR A 360 -4.72 1.07 23.99
CA THR A 360 -3.75 -0.03 23.88
C THR A 360 -2.39 0.48 23.42
N ALA A 361 -2.34 1.31 22.37
CA ALA A 361 -1.11 1.90 21.87
C ALA A 361 -0.48 2.90 22.87
N GLN A 362 -1.29 3.59 23.68
CA GLN A 362 -0.78 4.42 24.77
C GLN A 362 -0.10 3.57 25.86
N LEU A 363 -0.71 2.45 26.25
CA LEU A 363 -0.14 1.50 27.20
C LEU A 363 1.17 0.87 26.69
N LEU A 364 1.24 0.59 25.39
CA LEU A 364 2.46 0.09 24.71
C LEU A 364 3.53 1.18 24.50
N GLY A 365 3.20 2.45 24.79
CA GLY A 365 4.11 3.58 24.57
C GLY A 365 4.39 3.89 23.10
N CYS A 366 3.52 3.44 22.17
CA CYS A 366 3.69 3.64 20.73
C CYS A 366 3.77 5.12 20.37
N GLN A 367 2.90 5.96 20.93
CA GLN A 367 2.88 7.39 20.64
C GLN A 367 4.18 8.10 21.01
N ASN A 368 4.77 7.77 22.17
CA ASN A 368 6.03 8.35 22.62
C ASN A 368 7.20 7.95 21.73
N LYS A 369 7.09 6.80 21.06
CA LYS A 369 8.18 6.21 20.29
C LYS A 369 8.12 6.54 18.81
N TRP A 370 6.95 6.39 18.23
CA TRP A 370 6.72 6.53 16.80
C TRP A 370 6.14 7.90 16.44
N GLY A 371 5.68 8.67 17.41
CA GLY A 371 4.98 9.93 17.17
C GLY A 371 3.62 9.71 16.50
N THR A 372 2.86 10.80 16.37
CA THR A 372 1.53 10.81 15.73
C THR A 372 1.57 11.19 14.26
N GLN A 373 2.70 11.68 13.75
CA GLN A 373 2.88 12.02 12.34
C GLN A 373 3.98 11.11 11.77
N TRP A 374 3.62 10.26 10.82
CA TRP A 374 4.56 9.37 10.14
C TRP A 374 4.87 9.90 8.76
N THR A 375 6.14 9.81 8.38
CA THR A 375 6.61 10.08 7.01
C THR A 375 7.01 8.75 6.40
N LEU A 376 6.22 8.29 5.44
CA LEU A 376 6.37 6.98 4.80
C LEU A 376 6.78 7.14 3.34
N GLN A 377 7.41 6.12 2.74
CA GLN A 377 7.59 6.08 1.29
C GLN A 377 6.23 5.99 0.59
N VAL A 378 6.12 6.51 -0.63
CA VAL A 378 4.91 6.32 -1.44
C VAL A 378 4.84 4.86 -1.87
N TYR A 379 3.86 4.13 -1.32
CA TYR A 379 3.54 2.76 -1.71
C TYR A 379 2.67 2.72 -2.97
N ALA A 380 2.52 1.54 -3.55
CA ALA A 380 1.71 1.36 -4.75
C ALA A 380 0.20 1.54 -4.49
N GLU A 381 -0.24 1.23 -3.26
CA GLU A 381 -1.58 1.52 -2.77
C GLU A 381 -1.60 2.82 -1.97
N SER A 382 -2.65 3.61 -2.13
CA SER A 382 -2.80 4.85 -1.37
C SER A 382 -3.27 4.54 0.04
N ILE A 383 -2.51 5.02 1.04
CA ILE A 383 -2.99 5.08 2.41
C ILE A 383 -4.18 6.04 2.44
N GLN A 384 -5.27 5.62 3.06
CA GLN A 384 -6.51 6.38 3.20
C GLN A 384 -6.80 6.70 4.65
N LYS A 385 -7.52 7.82 4.86
CA LYS A 385 -8.15 8.12 6.16
C LYS A 385 -9.05 6.94 6.55
N GLY A 386 -8.87 6.45 7.78
CA GLY A 386 -9.61 5.31 8.32
C GLY A 386 -8.91 3.95 8.17
N ASN A 387 -7.78 3.86 7.45
CA ASN A 387 -6.97 2.63 7.50
C ASN A 387 -6.50 2.35 8.93
N ILE A 388 -6.45 1.07 9.29
CA ILE A 388 -6.21 0.61 10.66
C ILE A 388 -4.74 0.26 10.82
N ILE A 389 -4.19 0.59 11.98
CA ILE A 389 -2.80 0.28 12.34
C ILE A 389 -2.81 -0.89 13.29
N CYS A 390 -2.07 -1.93 12.95
CA CYS A 390 -1.98 -3.16 13.72
C CYS A 390 -0.52 -3.49 14.01
N LEU A 391 -0.24 -4.11 15.15
CA LEU A 391 1.06 -4.69 15.47
C LEU A 391 0.88 -6.17 15.80
N LEU A 392 1.49 -7.05 15.00
CA LEU A 392 1.51 -8.48 15.27
C LEU A 392 2.49 -8.81 16.40
N GLN A 393 2.17 -9.85 17.16
CA GLN A 393 3.00 -10.33 18.25
C GLN A 393 4.36 -10.81 17.75
N GLY A 394 5.43 -10.22 18.26
CA GLY A 394 6.79 -10.54 17.83
C GLY A 394 7.26 -9.76 16.60
N ALA A 395 6.38 -8.97 15.97
CA ALA A 395 6.78 -8.11 14.86
C ALA A 395 7.52 -6.86 15.36
N PRO A 396 8.60 -6.44 14.67
CA PRO A 396 9.38 -5.26 15.06
C PRO A 396 8.68 -3.96 14.70
N SER A 397 7.77 -4.00 13.71
CA SER A 397 7.13 -2.85 13.09
C SER A 397 5.64 -3.07 12.92
N PRO A 398 4.82 -2.00 12.92
CA PRO A 398 3.40 -2.10 12.67
C PRO A 398 3.11 -2.34 11.18
N ILE A 399 1.88 -2.78 10.91
CA ILE A 399 1.29 -2.98 9.58
C ILE A 399 0.07 -2.07 9.43
N ILE A 400 -0.25 -1.71 8.19
CA ILE A 400 -1.47 -0.94 7.88
C ILE A 400 -2.42 -1.84 7.12
N ILE A 401 -3.62 -2.00 7.66
CA ILE A 401 -4.67 -2.87 7.14
C ILE A 401 -5.91 -2.05 6.80
N GLU A 402 -6.63 -2.52 5.80
CA GLU A 402 -7.93 -2.00 5.41
C GLU A 402 -8.99 -3.03 5.77
N LEU A 403 -10.13 -2.56 6.27
CA LEU A 403 -11.29 -3.42 6.43
C LEU A 403 -11.98 -3.58 5.08
N CYS A 404 -12.18 -4.82 4.65
CA CYS A 404 -13.07 -5.22 3.56
C CYS A 404 -14.29 -5.95 4.14
N ASN A 405 -15.41 -5.96 3.42
CA ASN A 405 -16.71 -6.53 3.79
C ASN A 405 -16.70 -7.49 5.00
N ASP A 406 -15.94 -8.59 4.88
CA ASP A 406 -15.89 -9.69 5.83
C ASP A 406 -14.48 -10.07 6.31
N HIS A 407 -13.44 -9.24 6.06
CA HIS A 407 -12.05 -9.54 6.45
C HIS A 407 -11.15 -8.29 6.42
N PHE A 408 -9.99 -8.36 7.10
CA PHE A 408 -8.96 -7.35 6.94
C PHE A 408 -8.03 -7.69 5.80
N THR A 409 -7.51 -6.68 5.12
CA THR A 409 -6.53 -6.88 4.05
C THR A 409 -5.35 -5.96 4.24
N VAL A 410 -4.16 -6.49 4.04
CA VAL A 410 -2.91 -5.77 4.24
C VAL A 410 -2.70 -4.79 3.08
N ILE A 411 -2.56 -3.51 3.43
CA ILE A 411 -2.18 -2.44 2.50
C ILE A 411 -0.67 -2.23 2.52
N ILE A 412 -0.10 -2.19 3.73
CA ILE A 412 1.33 -2.10 3.98
C ILE A 412 1.70 -3.17 5.01
N SER A 413 2.54 -4.09 4.57
CA SER A 413 3.02 -5.25 5.31
C SER A 413 4.11 -4.92 6.32
N THR A 414 4.87 -3.84 6.11
CA THR A 414 5.90 -3.37 7.03
C THR A 414 6.01 -1.85 6.99
N VAL A 415 5.95 -1.19 8.14
CA VAL A 415 6.16 0.26 8.26
C VAL A 415 7.53 0.55 8.88
N THR A 416 8.47 1.08 8.10
CA THR A 416 9.76 1.57 8.62
C THR A 416 9.68 3.07 8.94
N LEU A 417 9.86 3.42 10.22
CA LEU A 417 9.85 4.80 10.70
C LEU A 417 11.27 5.30 10.95
N GLN A 418 11.57 6.51 10.50
CA GLN A 418 12.91 7.13 10.62
C GLN A 418 13.41 7.30 12.07
N SER A 419 12.53 7.18 13.07
CA SER A 419 12.82 7.34 14.50
C SER A 419 12.69 6.05 15.32
N GLY A 420 12.49 4.88 14.70
CA GLY A 420 12.00 3.68 15.40
C GLY A 420 13.06 2.84 16.14
N GLY A 421 12.94 2.74 17.47
CA GLY A 421 13.53 1.63 18.26
C GLY A 421 12.53 0.49 18.51
N ASN A 422 12.99 -0.72 18.84
CA ASN A 422 12.13 -1.90 19.09
C ASN A 422 11.23 -1.74 20.33
N ILE A 423 9.90 -1.81 20.18
CA ILE A 423 8.96 -1.78 21.32
C ILE A 423 9.15 -3.05 22.14
N LYS A 424 9.40 -2.91 23.46
CA LYS A 424 9.28 -4.03 24.38
C LYS A 424 7.81 -4.17 24.72
N ILE A 425 7.19 -5.22 24.20
CA ILE A 425 5.77 -5.49 24.40
C ILE A 425 5.61 -6.17 25.77
N PRO A 426 4.82 -5.60 26.70
CA PRO A 426 4.46 -6.30 27.94
C PRO A 426 3.52 -7.47 27.66
N ASP A 427 3.56 -8.53 28.47
CA ASP A 427 2.54 -9.58 28.45
C ASP A 427 1.18 -8.96 28.83
N MET A 428 0.34 -8.74 27.82
CA MET A 428 -0.99 -8.14 27.95
C MET A 428 -2.06 -9.17 27.59
N GLU A 429 -3.14 -9.24 28.37
CA GLU A 429 -4.25 -10.18 28.15
C GLU A 429 -5.10 -9.83 26.92
N SER A 430 -5.12 -8.56 26.46
CA SER A 430 -5.95 -8.10 25.35
C SER A 430 -5.28 -8.27 23.98
N ILE A 431 -4.94 -9.51 23.62
CA ILE A 431 -4.41 -9.86 22.31
C ILE A 431 -5.54 -10.47 21.46
N ASN A 432 -5.74 -9.95 20.26
CA ASN A 432 -6.79 -10.45 19.37
C ASN A 432 -6.19 -11.41 18.35
N ASP A 433 -6.92 -12.46 17.99
CA ASP A 433 -6.68 -13.18 16.76
C ASP A 433 -7.11 -12.29 15.59
N ILE A 434 -6.20 -12.08 14.64
CA ILE A 434 -6.37 -11.16 13.51
C ILE A 434 -6.15 -11.97 12.23
N TYR A 435 -7.17 -11.92 11.38
CA TYR A 435 -7.21 -12.63 10.10
C TYR A 435 -7.13 -11.63 8.98
N MET A 436 -6.12 -11.81 8.14
CA MET A 436 -5.83 -10.85 7.07
C MET A 436 -5.54 -11.54 5.76
N THR A 437 -5.94 -10.90 4.66
CA THR A 437 -5.46 -11.25 3.33
C THR A 437 -4.31 -10.34 2.94
N TRP A 438 -3.30 -10.92 2.29
CA TRP A 438 -2.24 -10.15 1.64
C TRP A 438 -2.12 -10.62 0.19
N GLU A 439 -2.28 -9.69 -0.74
CA GLU A 439 -2.31 -9.96 -2.17
C GLU A 439 -1.13 -9.29 -2.87
N ILE A 440 -0.40 -10.08 -3.67
CA ILE A 440 0.59 -9.56 -4.62
C ILE A 440 -0.10 -9.50 -5.99
N SER A 441 -0.32 -8.30 -6.51
CA SER A 441 -1.10 -8.12 -7.74
C SER A 441 -0.51 -8.88 -8.95
N LEU A 442 -1.35 -9.61 -9.68
CA LEU A 442 -1.12 -9.89 -11.10
C LEU A 442 -1.40 -8.59 -11.84
N ALA A 443 -0.39 -8.09 -12.54
CA ALA A 443 -0.46 -6.94 -13.45
C ALA A 443 -1.77 -6.78 -14.24
N ASP A 444 -2.41 -7.90 -14.55
CA ASP A 444 -3.61 -7.97 -15.38
C ASP A 444 -4.88 -7.76 -14.56
N LYS A 445 -5.15 -6.49 -14.25
CA LYS A 445 -6.50 -5.90 -14.21
C LYS A 445 -6.37 -4.39 -13.98
N GLU A 446 -6.20 -3.65 -15.08
CA GLU A 446 -6.56 -2.23 -15.11
C GLU A 446 -8.08 -2.08 -14.87
N SER A 447 -8.50 -2.06 -13.61
CA SER A 447 -9.74 -1.40 -13.26
C SER A 447 -9.39 0.04 -12.89
N ASN A 448 -9.56 0.95 -13.85
CA ASN A 448 -9.53 2.41 -13.65
C ASN A 448 -10.62 2.93 -12.69
N SER A 449 -11.39 2.05 -12.05
CA SER A 449 -12.18 2.39 -10.88
C SER A 449 -11.29 2.33 -9.65
N GLY A 450 -11.10 3.45 -8.95
CA GLY A 450 -10.47 3.51 -7.62
C GLY A 450 -11.20 2.73 -6.51
N LEU A 451 -12.01 1.74 -6.89
CA LEU A 451 -12.58 0.71 -6.05
C LEU A 451 -11.88 -0.58 -6.44
N ARG A 452 -11.07 -1.06 -5.50
CA ARG A 452 -10.53 -2.41 -5.46
C ARG A 452 -11.62 -3.39 -5.89
N ASP A 453 -11.36 -4.25 -6.87
CA ASP A 453 -12.14 -5.48 -7.08
C ASP A 453 -11.94 -6.32 -5.82
N GLN A 454 -12.66 -5.98 -4.74
CA GLN A 454 -12.57 -6.64 -3.45
C GLN A 454 -13.08 -8.06 -3.66
N ARG A 455 -12.16 -9.00 -3.87
CA ARG A 455 -12.49 -10.42 -3.80
C ARG A 455 -12.90 -10.69 -2.36
N GLU A 456 -14.16 -11.04 -2.16
CA GLU A 456 -14.63 -11.46 -0.85
C GLU A 456 -13.79 -12.66 -0.39
N LEU A 457 -13.45 -12.71 0.91
CA LEU A 457 -12.70 -13.85 1.45
C LEU A 457 -13.49 -15.15 1.25
N THR A 458 -14.82 -15.07 1.24
CA THR A 458 -15.72 -16.17 0.84
C THR A 458 -15.36 -16.83 -0.49
N PHE A 459 -14.79 -16.09 -1.46
CA PHE A 459 -14.42 -16.64 -2.75
C PHE A 459 -13.12 -17.45 -2.71
N VAL A 460 -12.16 -17.01 -1.88
CA VAL A 460 -10.81 -17.61 -1.83
C VAL A 460 -10.72 -18.66 -0.73
N ALA A 461 -11.32 -18.39 0.44
CA ALA A 461 -11.18 -19.20 1.64
C ALA A 461 -12.43 -19.09 2.55
N PRO A 462 -13.59 -19.66 2.15
CA PRO A 462 -14.89 -19.47 2.83
C PRO A 462 -14.97 -20.02 4.26
N HIS A 463 -14.04 -20.88 4.65
CA HIS A 463 -13.95 -21.44 6.00
C HIS A 463 -13.34 -20.48 7.03
N TYR A 464 -12.78 -19.34 6.58
CA TYR A 464 -12.13 -18.33 7.41
C TYR A 464 -13.03 -17.16 7.81
N GLN A 465 -14.35 -17.35 7.85
CA GLN A 465 -15.25 -16.33 8.40
C GLN A 465 -15.08 -16.24 9.92
N GLU A 466 -14.67 -15.06 10.37
CA GLU A 466 -14.06 -14.83 11.68
C GLU A 466 -14.77 -13.72 12.47
N ASN A 467 -14.49 -13.61 13.78
CA ASN A 467 -15.23 -12.73 14.71
C ASN A 467 -14.81 -11.25 14.60
N ILE A 468 -14.70 -10.76 13.37
CA ILE A 468 -14.35 -9.38 12.98
C ILE A 468 -15.29 -8.35 13.61
N SER A 469 -16.53 -8.75 13.93
CA SER A 469 -17.48 -7.95 14.68
C SER A 469 -16.95 -7.48 16.04
N LEU A 470 -16.14 -8.28 16.75
CA LEU A 470 -15.54 -7.86 18.02
C LEU A 470 -14.46 -6.81 17.82
N ILE A 471 -13.54 -7.02 16.87
CA ILE A 471 -12.47 -6.06 16.57
C ILE A 471 -13.06 -4.74 16.09
N ILE A 472 -14.07 -4.79 15.21
CA ILE A 472 -14.74 -3.60 14.70
C ILE A 472 -15.53 -2.89 15.79
N ARG A 473 -16.22 -3.64 16.67
CA ARG A 473 -16.86 -3.05 17.85
C ARG A 473 -15.84 -2.23 18.63
N ASP A 474 -14.70 -2.82 18.96
CA ASP A 474 -13.69 -2.17 19.80
C ASP A 474 -13.08 -0.95 19.09
N ILE A 475 -12.84 -1.02 17.78
CA ILE A 475 -12.38 0.12 16.96
C ILE A 475 -13.42 1.25 16.94
N ILE A 476 -14.71 0.93 16.71
CA ILE A 476 -15.75 1.96 16.66
C ILE A 476 -15.93 2.61 18.02
N ILE A 477 -15.94 1.83 19.11
CA ILE A 477 -16.03 2.37 20.47
C ILE A 477 -14.88 3.33 20.75
N GLN A 478 -13.66 2.99 20.35
CA GLN A 478 -12.50 3.89 20.49
C GLN A 478 -12.64 5.14 19.62
N MET A 479 -13.14 5.02 18.40
CA MET A 479 -13.40 6.19 17.55
C MET A 479 -14.38 7.14 18.24
N LEU A 480 -15.43 6.63 18.89
CA LEU A 480 -16.42 7.44 19.60
C LEU A 480 -15.83 8.31 20.73
N GLU A 481 -14.66 7.97 21.27
CA GLU A 481 -13.98 8.79 22.28
C GLU A 481 -13.31 10.05 21.69
N ASN A 482 -13.18 10.15 20.37
CA ASN A 482 -12.51 11.25 19.69
C ASN A 482 -13.40 12.49 19.47
N LYS A 483 -12.77 13.63 19.16
CA LYS A 483 -13.46 14.91 18.95
C LYS A 483 -14.35 14.93 17.70
N ASP A 484 -14.04 14.17 16.65
CA ASP A 484 -14.84 14.13 15.41
C ASP A 484 -14.82 12.76 14.68
N PRO A 485 -15.47 11.72 15.24
CA PRO A 485 -15.47 10.37 14.65
C PRO A 485 -16.43 10.15 13.49
N LYS A 486 -17.28 11.12 13.13
CA LYS A 486 -18.39 10.90 12.20
C LYS A 486 -17.93 10.37 10.84
N ASP A 487 -16.98 11.06 10.22
CA ASP A 487 -16.50 10.70 8.89
C ASP A 487 -15.76 9.36 8.90
N GLN A 488 -15.04 9.08 9.99
CA GLN A 488 -14.25 7.86 10.16
C GLN A 488 -15.14 6.63 10.36
N ILE A 489 -16.14 6.73 11.24
CA ILE A 489 -17.16 5.71 11.41
C ILE A 489 -17.95 5.53 10.11
N GLY A 490 -18.30 6.63 9.43
CA GLY A 490 -18.98 6.57 8.13
C GLY A 490 -18.19 5.83 7.06
N TYR A 491 -16.87 6.03 7.00
CA TYR A 491 -15.98 5.28 6.11
C TYR A 491 -15.92 3.80 6.48
N LEU A 492 -15.68 3.46 7.76
CA LEU A 492 -15.67 2.06 8.21
C LEU A 492 -16.98 1.34 7.88
N LEU A 493 -18.13 1.95 8.18
CA LEU A 493 -19.43 1.38 7.87
C LEU A 493 -19.65 1.20 6.36
N ARG A 494 -19.02 2.01 5.51
CA ARG A 494 -19.07 1.78 4.06
C ARG A 494 -18.26 0.55 3.66
N CYS A 495 -17.16 0.29 4.36
CA CYS A 495 -16.27 -0.84 4.12
C CYS A 495 -16.78 -2.18 4.67
N CYS A 496 -17.52 -2.21 5.79
CA CYS A 496 -18.03 -3.44 6.41
C CYS A 496 -19.08 -4.21 5.58
N GLY A 497 -19.54 -3.67 4.44
CA GLY A 497 -20.72 -4.20 3.74
C GLY A 497 -21.97 -4.24 4.62
N LYS A 498 -23.11 -4.74 4.11
CA LYS A 498 -24.35 -4.86 4.93
C LYS A 498 -24.40 -6.10 5.83
N SER A 499 -23.40 -6.97 5.71
CA SER A 499 -23.39 -8.30 6.35
C SER A 499 -22.88 -8.27 7.80
N LEU A 500 -22.12 -7.24 8.17
CA LEU A 500 -21.52 -7.16 9.49
C LEU A 500 -22.51 -6.57 10.52
N ALA A 501 -22.84 -7.36 11.55
CA ALA A 501 -23.72 -6.93 12.62
C ALA A 501 -23.03 -5.90 13.52
N ILE A 502 -23.66 -4.73 13.69
CA ILE A 502 -23.26 -3.75 14.70
C ILE A 502 -23.74 -4.23 16.07
N SER A 503 -22.85 -4.25 17.06
CA SER A 503 -23.16 -4.67 18.43
C SER A 503 -23.98 -3.61 19.19
N GLU A 504 -24.70 -4.04 20.21
CA GLU A 504 -25.43 -3.15 21.12
C GLU A 504 -24.50 -2.15 21.80
N ASP A 505 -23.29 -2.57 22.18
CA ASP A 505 -22.28 -1.71 22.83
C ASP A 505 -21.95 -0.48 21.97
N VAL A 506 -21.79 -0.66 20.65
CA VAL A 506 -21.55 0.43 19.71
C VAL A 506 -22.73 1.40 19.67
N VAL A 507 -23.96 0.87 19.62
CA VAL A 507 -25.17 1.71 19.57
C VAL A 507 -25.35 2.49 20.87
N LYS A 508 -25.11 1.85 22.01
CA LYS A 508 -25.16 2.46 23.34
C LYS A 508 -24.12 3.57 23.47
N ALA A 509 -22.87 3.32 23.07
CA ALA A 509 -21.80 4.31 23.08
C ALA A 509 -22.10 5.49 22.14
N ALA A 510 -22.67 5.23 20.95
CA ALA A 510 -23.09 6.28 20.02
C ALA A 510 -24.22 7.15 20.59
N ALA A 511 -25.22 6.52 21.23
CA ALA A 511 -26.32 7.23 21.89
C ALA A 511 -25.86 8.09 23.08
N ALA A 512 -24.85 7.62 23.82
CA ALA A 512 -24.23 8.37 24.92
C ALA A 512 -23.25 9.47 24.46
N ASN A 513 -22.91 9.53 23.17
CA ASN A 513 -21.85 10.39 22.68
C ASN A 513 -22.23 11.88 22.77
N THR A 514 -21.39 12.66 23.46
CA THR A 514 -21.53 14.12 23.61
C THR A 514 -20.35 14.91 23.04
N GLY A 515 -19.39 14.23 22.40
CA GLY A 515 -18.08 14.79 22.03
C GLY A 515 -18.10 15.75 20.84
N ILE A 516 -19.06 15.60 19.92
CA ILE A 516 -19.15 16.39 18.69
C ILE A 516 -20.25 17.45 18.82
N GLY A 517 -19.85 18.69 19.10
CA GLY A 517 -20.77 19.84 19.06
C GLY A 517 -22.08 19.58 19.84
N ILE A 518 -23.18 20.18 19.40
CA ILE A 518 -24.52 19.91 19.98
C ILE A 518 -25.13 18.62 19.39
N TRP A 519 -24.72 18.23 18.17
CA TRP A 519 -25.48 17.31 17.31
C TRP A 519 -24.86 15.94 17.04
N GLY A 520 -23.62 15.66 17.44
CA GLY A 520 -22.94 14.53 16.80
C GLY A 520 -23.29 13.14 17.34
N GLY A 521 -23.78 12.98 18.58
CA GLY A 521 -24.40 11.71 18.99
C GLY A 521 -25.57 11.33 18.06
N TYR A 522 -26.44 12.31 17.76
CA TYR A 522 -27.49 12.16 16.76
C TYR A 522 -26.96 11.85 15.35
N MET A 523 -25.93 12.55 14.87
CA MET A 523 -25.37 12.28 13.53
C MET A 523 -24.80 10.86 13.40
N ILE A 524 -24.16 10.34 14.44
CA ILE A 524 -23.63 8.97 14.46
C ILE A 524 -24.78 7.96 14.48
N MET A 525 -25.79 8.19 15.33
CA MET A 525 -27.00 7.34 15.35
C MET A 525 -27.71 7.30 13.99
N GLN A 526 -27.75 8.42 13.26
CA GLN A 526 -28.25 8.44 11.89
C GLN A 526 -27.40 7.60 10.92
N LEU A 527 -26.07 7.64 11.04
CA LEU A 527 -25.17 6.82 10.23
C LEU A 527 -25.39 5.32 10.49
N LEU A 528 -25.47 4.92 11.77
CA LEU A 528 -25.75 3.55 12.18
C LEU A 528 -27.12 3.08 11.67
N HIS A 529 -28.15 3.93 11.77
CA HIS A 529 -29.47 3.67 11.20
C HIS A 529 -29.43 3.51 9.68
N LYS A 530 -28.70 4.38 8.96
CA LYS A 530 -28.58 4.30 7.50
C LYS A 530 -27.93 2.99 7.06
N HIS A 531 -26.99 2.48 7.85
CA HIS A 531 -26.27 1.25 7.58
C HIS A 531 -27.11 -0.01 7.91
N CYS A 532 -27.61 -0.13 9.14
CA CYS A 532 -28.32 -1.33 9.62
C CYS A 532 -29.83 -1.31 9.30
N GLY A 533 -30.42 -0.13 9.12
CA GLY A 533 -31.87 0.01 9.07
C GLY A 533 -32.53 -0.58 10.32
N LYS A 534 -33.57 -1.39 10.13
CA LYS A 534 -34.36 -1.97 11.24
C LYS A 534 -33.64 -3.05 12.04
N SER A 535 -32.47 -3.54 11.62
CA SER A 535 -31.69 -4.55 12.35
C SER A 535 -30.80 -3.96 13.45
N LEU A 536 -30.76 -2.63 13.60
CA LEU A 536 -29.98 -1.98 14.64
C LEU A 536 -30.43 -2.46 16.03
N PRO A 537 -29.52 -2.98 16.89
CA PRO A 537 -29.89 -3.48 18.21
C PRO A 537 -30.24 -2.32 19.14
N ILE A 538 -31.54 -2.12 19.36
CA ILE A 538 -32.06 -1.13 20.30
C ILE A 538 -32.57 -1.85 21.54
N SER A 539 -31.79 -1.78 22.61
CA SER A 539 -32.16 -2.28 23.94
C SER A 539 -32.66 -1.13 24.84
N GLU A 540 -33.16 -1.47 26.03
CA GLU A 540 -33.49 -0.47 27.06
C GLU A 540 -32.26 0.37 27.44
N ASP A 541 -31.08 -0.24 27.50
CA ASP A 541 -29.82 0.44 27.83
C ASP A 541 -29.45 1.51 26.78
N VAL A 542 -29.68 1.23 25.50
CA VAL A 542 -29.51 2.21 24.42
C VAL A 542 -30.49 3.38 24.59
N VAL A 543 -31.74 3.10 24.98
CA VAL A 543 -32.74 4.15 25.22
C VAL A 543 -32.37 4.98 26.44
N LYS A 544 -31.91 4.36 27.54
CA LYS A 544 -31.39 5.05 28.72
C LYS A 544 -30.22 5.96 28.38
N ALA A 545 -29.28 5.50 27.56
CA ALA A 545 -28.16 6.30 27.08
C ALA A 545 -28.62 7.51 26.24
N ALA A 546 -29.62 7.33 25.38
CA ALA A 546 -30.19 8.41 24.56
C ALA A 546 -30.87 9.49 25.40
N VAL A 547 -31.73 9.11 26.36
CA VAL A 547 -32.44 10.10 27.20
C VAL A 547 -31.53 10.77 28.23
N ALA A 548 -30.40 10.14 28.59
CA ALA A 548 -29.37 10.76 29.43
C ALA A 548 -28.43 11.69 28.65
N ASN A 549 -28.52 11.73 27.31
CA ASN A 549 -27.66 12.58 26.49
C ASN A 549 -28.11 14.04 26.55
N ASN A 550 -27.36 14.86 27.29
CA ASN A 550 -27.64 16.27 27.50
C ASN A 550 -27.37 17.16 26.27
N ARG A 551 -26.80 16.65 25.18
CA ARG A 551 -26.51 17.44 23.98
C ARG A 551 -27.50 17.21 22.85
N SER A 552 -27.72 15.94 22.49
CA SER A 552 -28.56 15.54 21.35
C SER A 552 -29.62 14.49 21.71
N GLY A 553 -29.91 14.31 23.00
CA GLY A 553 -30.82 13.27 23.47
C GLY A 553 -32.23 13.37 22.90
N HIS A 554 -32.75 14.59 22.73
CA HIS A 554 -34.08 14.79 22.14
C HIS A 554 -34.15 14.23 20.70
N GLU A 555 -33.15 14.52 19.87
CA GLU A 555 -33.18 14.15 18.46
C GLU A 555 -32.76 12.70 18.22
N ILE A 556 -31.88 12.16 19.06
CA ILE A 556 -31.66 10.70 19.12
C ILE A 556 -32.98 10.01 19.45
N MET A 557 -33.70 10.46 20.49
CA MET A 557 -34.98 9.86 20.86
C MET A 557 -36.04 10.03 19.76
N GLN A 558 -36.06 11.17 19.05
CA GLN A 558 -36.96 11.39 17.92
C GLN A 558 -36.69 10.40 16.77
N LEU A 559 -35.42 10.17 16.44
CA LEU A 559 -35.01 9.15 15.46
C LEU A 559 -35.46 7.75 15.89
N LEU A 560 -35.22 7.38 17.15
CA LEU A 560 -35.60 6.10 17.72
C LEU A 560 -37.12 5.89 17.68
N CYS A 561 -37.91 6.85 18.16
CA CYS A 561 -39.37 6.81 18.14
C CYS A 561 -39.93 6.68 16.72
N ARG A 562 -39.36 7.41 15.75
CA ARG A 562 -39.84 7.41 14.37
C ARG A 562 -39.60 6.07 13.67
N HIS A 563 -38.44 5.46 13.87
CA HIS A 563 -38.02 4.28 13.09
C HIS A 563 -38.15 2.95 13.84
N TYR A 564 -38.13 2.96 15.18
CA TYR A 564 -38.02 1.76 16.02
C TYR A 564 -39.13 1.64 17.07
N LYS A 565 -40.23 2.42 16.99
CA LYS A 565 -41.34 2.43 17.96
C LYS A 565 -41.74 1.05 18.52
N LYS A 566 -41.83 0.03 17.67
CA LYS A 566 -42.27 -1.33 18.05
C LYS A 566 -41.23 -2.10 18.87
N SER A 567 -39.96 -1.72 18.78
CA SER A 567 -38.83 -2.38 19.43
C SER A 567 -38.33 -1.62 20.67
N LEU A 568 -38.83 -0.41 20.91
CA LEU A 568 -38.41 0.41 22.05
C LEU A 568 -39.03 -0.10 23.35
N LEU A 569 -38.17 -0.38 24.32
CA LEU A 569 -38.56 -0.69 25.69
C LEU A 569 -38.57 0.62 26.50
N ILE A 570 -39.76 1.16 26.75
CA ILE A 570 -39.96 2.33 27.62
C ILE A 570 -40.41 1.84 28.99
N SER A 571 -39.45 1.69 29.90
CA SER A 571 -39.68 1.37 31.31
C SER A 571 -39.87 2.63 32.16
N GLU A 572 -40.28 2.46 33.42
CA GLU A 572 -40.32 3.56 34.40
C GLU A 572 -38.95 4.24 34.54
N ASP A 573 -37.86 3.47 34.51
CA ASP A 573 -36.49 4.01 34.61
C ASP A 573 -36.14 4.93 33.44
N VAL A 574 -36.58 4.59 32.22
CA VAL A 574 -36.37 5.43 31.03
C VAL A 574 -37.11 6.76 31.19
N VAL A 575 -38.37 6.71 31.64
CA VAL A 575 -39.17 7.93 31.84
C VAL A 575 -38.61 8.78 32.99
N LYS A 576 -38.14 8.14 34.06
CA LYS A 576 -37.46 8.79 35.18
C LYS A 576 -36.19 9.51 34.71
N ALA A 577 -35.35 8.85 33.92
CA ALA A 577 -34.14 9.44 33.36
C ALA A 577 -34.46 10.62 32.41
N ALA A 578 -35.50 10.50 31.57
CA ALA A 578 -35.96 11.59 30.72
C ALA A 578 -36.45 12.80 31.54
N ALA A 579 -37.24 12.57 32.59
CA ALA A 579 -37.73 13.62 33.48
C ALA A 579 -36.60 14.31 34.28
N ALA A 580 -35.53 13.57 34.61
CA ALA A 580 -34.35 14.09 35.31
C ALA A 580 -33.39 14.89 34.40
N ASN A 581 -33.51 14.79 33.07
CA ASN A 581 -32.60 15.47 32.14
C ASN A 581 -32.80 17.00 32.20
N THR A 582 -31.77 17.73 32.61
CA THR A 582 -31.84 19.18 32.81
C THR A 582 -31.83 19.98 31.50
N GLU A 583 -31.23 19.45 30.44
CA GLU A 583 -31.13 20.17 29.16
C GLU A 583 -32.39 19.97 28.31
N HIS A 584 -32.78 18.71 28.11
CA HIS A 584 -33.82 18.31 27.15
C HIS A 584 -35.07 17.67 27.79
N GLY A 585 -35.15 17.63 29.12
CA GLY A 585 -36.17 16.84 29.83
C GLY A 585 -37.61 17.15 29.44
N LEU A 586 -37.98 18.42 29.26
CA LEU A 586 -39.32 18.80 28.80
C LEU A 586 -39.64 18.22 27.41
N TYR A 587 -38.74 18.43 26.45
CA TYR A 587 -38.92 17.97 25.07
C TYR A 587 -38.92 16.44 24.97
N LEU A 588 -38.11 15.75 25.77
CA LEU A 588 -38.13 14.30 25.89
C LEU A 588 -39.47 13.80 26.44
N MET A 589 -39.99 14.42 27.49
CA MET A 589 -41.28 14.05 28.09
C MET A 589 -42.46 14.34 27.15
N GLU A 590 -42.43 15.44 26.41
CA GLU A 590 -43.41 15.75 25.35
C GLU A 590 -43.39 14.70 24.24
N LEU A 591 -42.21 14.34 23.74
CA LEU A 591 -42.04 13.32 22.70
C LEU A 591 -42.53 11.94 23.15
N LEU A 592 -42.17 11.52 24.38
CA LEU A 592 -42.63 10.25 24.94
C LEU A 592 -44.16 10.24 25.10
N ARG A 593 -44.75 11.35 25.57
CA ARG A 593 -46.20 11.50 25.67
C ARG A 593 -46.88 11.40 24.31
N GLU A 594 -46.34 12.03 23.27
CA GLU A 594 -46.87 12.00 21.90
C GLU A 594 -46.88 10.58 21.33
N TYR A 595 -45.79 9.84 21.49
CA TYR A 595 -45.65 8.51 20.88
C TYR A 595 -46.35 7.39 21.66
N TYR A 596 -46.38 7.46 23.00
CA TYR A 596 -46.88 6.37 23.86
C TYR A 596 -48.23 6.68 24.51
N GLY A 597 -48.65 7.95 24.56
CA GLY A 597 -49.93 8.35 25.13
C GLY A 597 -50.16 7.71 26.49
N LYS A 598 -51.35 7.13 26.71
CA LYS A 598 -51.75 6.52 27.99
C LYS A 598 -50.93 5.30 28.42
N SER A 599 -50.07 4.77 27.56
CA SER A 599 -49.20 3.62 27.87
C SER A 599 -47.85 4.03 28.47
N LEU A 600 -47.60 5.32 28.64
CA LEU A 600 -46.37 5.84 29.24
C LEU A 600 -46.33 5.49 30.74
N PRO A 601 -45.33 4.76 31.24
CA PRO A 601 -45.27 4.36 32.64
C PRO A 601 -44.83 5.54 33.51
N ILE A 602 -45.78 6.10 34.26
CA ILE A 602 -45.54 7.17 35.22
C ILE A 602 -45.66 6.59 36.64
N SER A 603 -44.56 6.62 37.39
CA SER A 603 -44.51 6.23 38.81
C SER A 603 -44.14 7.41 39.71
N GLU A 604 -44.23 7.22 41.03
CA GLU A 604 -43.88 8.24 42.03
C GLU A 604 -42.42 8.72 41.84
N ASP A 605 -41.53 7.82 41.46
CA ASP A 605 -40.12 8.10 41.18
C ASP A 605 -39.92 9.02 39.97
N VAL A 606 -40.79 8.91 38.95
CA VAL A 606 -40.79 9.83 37.81
C VAL A 606 -41.21 11.23 38.25
N VAL A 607 -42.21 11.32 39.12
CA VAL A 607 -42.70 12.60 39.65
C VAL A 607 -41.65 13.26 40.54
N LYS A 608 -40.96 12.49 41.39
CA LYS A 608 -39.80 12.97 42.17
C LYS A 608 -38.68 13.49 41.28
N ALA A 609 -38.33 12.76 40.23
CA ALA A 609 -37.31 13.18 39.28
C ALA A 609 -37.69 14.48 38.56
N ALA A 610 -38.95 14.61 38.11
CA ALA A 610 -39.46 15.84 37.51
C ALA A 610 -39.43 17.03 38.48
N ALA A 611 -39.83 16.82 39.75
CA ALA A 611 -39.81 17.87 40.77
C ALA A 611 -38.39 18.31 41.14
N ALA A 612 -37.41 17.40 41.07
CA ALA A 612 -36.00 17.70 41.32
C ALA A 612 -35.28 18.36 40.12
N ASN A 613 -35.89 18.38 38.93
CA ASN A 613 -35.31 18.98 37.74
C ASN A 613 -35.29 20.51 37.87
N THR A 614 -34.08 21.09 37.94
CA THR A 614 -33.87 22.52 38.22
C THR A 614 -34.22 23.44 37.06
N GLU A 615 -34.17 22.95 35.83
CA GLU A 615 -34.35 23.75 34.62
C GLU A 615 -35.81 23.72 34.14
N HIS A 616 -36.36 22.51 33.99
CA HIS A 616 -37.68 22.31 33.36
C HIS A 616 -38.74 21.74 34.30
N GLY A 617 -38.42 21.49 35.57
CA GLY A 617 -39.27 20.78 36.52
C GLY A 617 -40.73 21.27 36.59
N PRO A 618 -41.02 22.58 36.72
CA PRO A 618 -42.40 23.07 36.75
C PRO A 618 -43.20 22.73 35.49
N LYS A 619 -42.58 22.81 34.31
CA LYS A 619 -43.23 22.50 33.03
C LYS A 619 -43.43 20.99 32.85
N ILE A 620 -42.45 20.18 33.27
CA ILE A 620 -42.58 18.72 33.26
C ILE A 620 -43.71 18.29 34.22
N MET A 621 -43.79 18.89 35.42
CA MET A 621 -44.86 18.63 36.39
C MET A 621 -46.24 19.01 35.86
N GLN A 622 -46.34 20.14 35.12
CA GLN A 622 -47.57 20.50 34.43
C GLN A 622 -47.96 19.45 33.38
N LEU A 623 -47.00 19.00 32.57
CA LEU A 623 -47.22 17.99 31.55
C LEU A 623 -47.69 16.64 32.14
N LEU A 624 -47.08 16.22 33.26
CA LEU A 624 -47.47 15.01 33.98
C LEU A 624 -48.89 15.13 34.54
N ARG A 625 -49.27 16.30 35.07
CA ARG A 625 -50.62 16.58 35.56
C ARG A 625 -51.67 16.56 34.44
N GLU A 626 -51.34 17.12 33.28
CA GLU A 626 -52.20 17.05 32.08
C GLU A 626 -52.37 15.61 31.60
N HIS A 627 -51.33 14.78 31.73
CA HIS A 627 -51.33 13.40 31.28
C HIS A 627 -52.08 12.44 32.23
N CYS A 628 -51.81 12.52 33.53
CA CYS A 628 -52.34 11.58 34.53
C CYS A 628 -53.59 12.10 35.26
N GLY A 629 -53.86 13.41 35.22
CA GLY A 629 -55.00 14.03 35.89
C GLY A 629 -55.00 13.75 37.40
N LYS A 630 -56.10 13.15 37.90
CA LYS A 630 -56.26 12.76 39.30
C LYS A 630 -55.50 11.48 39.69
N SER A 631 -54.96 10.75 38.71
CA SER A 631 -54.23 9.50 38.90
C SER A 631 -52.71 9.69 38.90
N LEU A 632 -52.23 10.92 39.07
CA LEU A 632 -50.80 11.19 39.21
C LEU A 632 -50.29 10.52 40.49
N PRO A 633 -49.27 9.64 40.42
CA PRO A 633 -48.66 9.05 41.61
C PRO A 633 -47.96 10.15 42.42
N ILE A 634 -48.29 10.29 43.70
CA ILE A 634 -47.73 11.33 44.60
C ILE A 634 -47.06 10.64 45.77
#